data_AF-A0A317UW93-F1
#
_entry.id   AF-A0A317UW93-F1
#
_cell.length_a   1.000
_cell.length_b   1.000
_cell.length_c   1.000
_cell.angle_alpha   90.00
_cell.angle_beta   90.00
_cell.angle_gamma   90.00
#
_symmetry.space_group_name_H-M   'P 1'
#
loop_
_entity.id
_entity.type
_entity.pdbx_description
1 polymer ?
#
loop_
_entity_poly.entity_id
_entity_poly.type
_entity_poly.pdbx_seq_one_letter_code
_entity_poly.pdbx_strand_id
1 'polypeptide(L)'
;MEFQTADPDTQIEVDLMILDYLLCVTIDLVLCSGKAKTEGQQTRDWDVSWNLNTIDTIRAALLHAHLFSQDIHIKIQILEFAQIFSDDHRLLEQSRAPATTELPQEIQRTTNRVEYPVTEARRRSSFLRRPPRDDEPYISNGWPLVLNRSYDLLERFITLCHASKNRLPEGHADIATKLIMQAALSECRTIGNRSRDGYRECVHRVIERLRKTSNSGISQANTEYLSYIRLPIDPPPDGTREAPQRISHINGMAPAVHVFLTNLMKTLNPPILLQLERGKLGGLSREETQQLKDKVGL
;
A
#
# COMPACT_ATOMS: atom_id res chain seq x y z
N MET A 1 -5.70 4.49 -47.26
CA MET A 1 -6.64 4.37 -46.13
C MET A 1 -6.30 5.50 -45.18
N GLU A 2 -7.06 6.59 -45.22
CA GLU A 2 -7.00 7.60 -44.17
C GLU A 2 -7.63 6.96 -42.93
N PHE A 3 -6.86 6.84 -41.85
CA PHE A 3 -7.42 6.45 -40.57
C PHE A 3 -8.39 7.56 -40.16
N GLN A 4 -9.69 7.28 -40.23
CA GLN A 4 -10.69 8.15 -39.60
C GLN A 4 -10.42 8.12 -38.10
N THR A 5 -9.68 9.11 -37.62
CA THR A 5 -9.54 9.36 -36.20
C THR A 5 -10.88 9.85 -35.69
N ALA A 6 -11.32 9.32 -34.55
CA ALA A 6 -12.46 9.88 -33.85
C ALA A 6 -12.24 11.39 -33.63
N ASP A 7 -13.35 12.13 -33.57
CA ASP A 7 -13.32 13.50 -33.10
C ASP A 7 -12.59 13.57 -31.73
N PRO A 8 -11.70 14.57 -31.50
CA PRO A 8 -10.90 14.64 -30.27
C PRO A 8 -11.73 14.63 -28.99
N ASP A 9 -12.90 15.26 -28.97
CA ASP A 9 -13.75 15.31 -27.78
C ASP A 9 -14.33 13.92 -27.50
N THR A 10 -14.78 13.23 -28.55
CA THR A 10 -15.26 11.84 -28.48
C THR A 10 -14.15 10.89 -27.98
N GLN A 11 -12.92 11.07 -28.46
CA GLN A 11 -11.77 10.27 -28.02
C GLN A 11 -11.52 10.45 -26.51
N ILE A 12 -11.55 11.68 -26.01
CA ILE A 12 -11.37 11.99 -24.60
C ILE A 12 -12.48 11.35 -23.75
N GLU A 13 -13.74 11.43 -24.17
CA GLU A 13 -14.86 10.80 -23.45
C GLU A 13 -14.68 9.28 -23.34
N VAL A 14 -14.30 8.63 -24.45
CA VAL A 14 -14.04 7.19 -24.47
C VAL A 14 -12.86 6.82 -23.57
N ASP A 15 -11.76 7.58 -23.63
CA ASP A 15 -10.58 7.34 -22.81
C ASP A 15 -10.88 7.49 -21.31
N LEU A 16 -11.73 8.47 -20.93
CA LEU A 16 -12.23 8.63 -19.56
C LEU A 16 -13.12 7.47 -19.13
N MET A 17 -13.99 6.98 -20.01
CA MET A 17 -14.83 5.80 -19.74
C MET A 17 -14.00 4.53 -19.53
N ILE A 18 -12.96 4.34 -20.35
CA ILE A 18 -12.01 3.23 -20.23
C ILE A 18 -11.22 3.35 -18.93
N LEU A 19 -10.70 4.54 -18.61
CA LEU A 19 -9.98 4.78 -17.37
C LEU A 19 -10.86 4.46 -16.15
N ASP A 20 -12.11 4.95 -16.13
CA ASP A 20 -13.03 4.72 -15.01
C ASP A 20 -13.36 3.23 -14.82
N TYR A 21 -13.52 2.50 -15.93
CA TYR A 21 -13.69 1.04 -15.92
C TYR A 21 -12.47 0.33 -15.34
N LEU A 22 -11.28 0.63 -15.88
CA LEU A 22 -10.03 0.01 -15.46
C LEU A 22 -9.74 0.29 -13.98
N LEU A 23 -9.95 1.52 -13.51
CA LEU A 23 -9.82 1.87 -12.10
C LEU A 23 -10.72 1.00 -11.23
N CYS A 24 -12.02 0.90 -11.56
CA CYS A 24 -12.95 0.09 -10.78
C CYS A 24 -12.59 -1.40 -10.75
N VAL A 25 -12.26 -2.00 -11.89
CA VAL A 25 -11.88 -3.42 -11.96
C VAL A 25 -10.57 -3.66 -11.19
N THR A 26 -9.60 -2.77 -11.34
CA THR A 26 -8.30 -2.89 -10.66
C THR A 26 -8.41 -2.74 -9.16
N ILE A 27 -9.19 -1.77 -8.67
CA ILE A 27 -9.46 -1.61 -7.24
C ILE A 27 -10.13 -2.87 -6.69
N ASP A 28 -11.13 -3.41 -7.39
CA ASP A 28 -11.80 -4.65 -6.96
C ASP A 28 -10.82 -5.83 -6.89
N LEU A 29 -9.91 -5.97 -7.86
CA LEU A 29 -8.86 -6.99 -7.85
C LEU A 29 -7.88 -6.81 -6.68
N VAL A 30 -7.42 -5.59 -6.39
CA VAL A 30 -6.52 -5.31 -5.28
C VAL A 30 -7.22 -5.63 -3.95
N LEU A 31 -8.47 -5.21 -3.78
CA LEU A 31 -9.25 -5.46 -2.57
C LEU A 31 -9.55 -6.96 -2.40
N CYS A 32 -9.95 -7.68 -3.45
CA CYS A 32 -10.21 -9.12 -3.39
C CYS A 32 -8.94 -9.93 -3.10
N SER A 33 -7.80 -9.54 -3.67
CA SER A 33 -6.50 -10.16 -3.39
C SER A 33 -6.07 -9.98 -1.94
N GLY A 34 -6.39 -8.84 -1.31
CA GLY A 34 -6.16 -8.61 0.12
C GLY A 34 -6.97 -9.56 1.02
N LYS A 35 -8.24 -9.82 0.65
CA LYS A 35 -9.15 -10.67 1.42
C LYS A 35 -8.75 -12.15 1.39
N ALA A 36 -8.40 -12.69 0.21
CA ALA A 36 -7.98 -14.08 0.06
C ALA A 36 -6.70 -14.40 0.86
N LYS A 37 -5.80 -13.42 1.00
CA LYS A 37 -4.59 -13.54 1.83
C LYS A 37 -4.92 -13.64 3.32
N THR A 38 -5.87 -12.84 3.82
CA THR A 38 -6.29 -12.91 5.22
C THR A 38 -7.02 -14.21 5.59
N GLU A 39 -7.64 -14.87 4.60
CA GLU A 39 -8.39 -16.11 4.77
C GLU A 39 -7.55 -17.38 4.50
N GLY A 40 -6.23 -17.23 4.27
CA GLY A 40 -5.30 -18.35 4.08
C GLY A 40 -5.51 -19.13 2.77
N GLN A 41 -6.25 -18.56 1.82
CA GLN A 41 -6.49 -19.17 0.52
C GLN A 41 -5.36 -18.83 -0.44
N GLN A 42 -4.90 -19.84 -1.17
CA GLN A 42 -3.85 -19.73 -2.17
C GLN A 42 -4.36 -18.82 -3.30
N THR A 43 -3.93 -17.57 -3.28
CA THR A 43 -4.27 -16.59 -4.31
C THR A 43 -3.68 -17.06 -5.63
N ARG A 44 -4.52 -17.27 -6.64
CA ARG A 44 -4.07 -17.11 -8.02
C ARG A 44 -3.44 -15.72 -8.08
N ASP A 45 -2.18 -15.68 -8.49
CA ASP A 45 -1.44 -14.44 -8.72
C ASP A 45 -2.12 -13.74 -9.90
N TRP A 46 -3.17 -12.98 -9.61
CA TRP A 46 -3.77 -12.10 -10.58
C TRP A 46 -2.74 -11.02 -10.80
N ASP A 47 -2.02 -11.12 -11.90
CA ASP A 47 -1.05 -10.11 -12.29
C ASP A 47 -1.78 -8.79 -12.49
N VAL A 48 -1.77 -7.93 -11.47
CA VAL A 48 -2.38 -6.59 -11.53
C VAL A 48 -1.47 -5.63 -12.30
N SER A 49 -0.24 -6.03 -12.63
CA SER A 49 0.75 -5.13 -13.24
C SER A 49 0.31 -4.60 -14.61
N TRP A 50 -0.36 -5.43 -15.42
CA TRP A 50 -0.85 -4.99 -16.73
C TRP A 50 -1.90 -3.88 -16.58
N ASN A 51 -2.86 -4.05 -15.66
CA ASN A 51 -3.89 -3.06 -15.36
C ASN A 51 -3.29 -1.73 -14.92
N LEU A 52 -2.32 -1.78 -14.01
CA LEU A 52 -1.66 -0.59 -13.48
C LEU A 52 -0.88 0.14 -14.57
N ASN A 53 -0.12 -0.58 -15.39
CA ASN A 53 0.62 0.01 -16.51
C ASN A 53 -0.32 0.67 -17.52
N THR A 54 -1.48 0.05 -17.81
CA THR A 54 -2.49 0.63 -18.70
C THR A 54 -3.11 1.88 -18.10
N ILE A 55 -3.48 1.87 -16.82
CA ILE A 55 -4.01 3.04 -16.11
C ILE A 55 -3.00 4.19 -16.15
N ASP A 56 -1.72 3.92 -15.86
CA ASP A 56 -0.67 4.94 -15.90
C ASP A 56 -0.46 5.50 -17.31
N THR A 57 -0.50 4.65 -18.33
CA THR A 57 -0.39 5.06 -19.73
C THR A 57 -1.55 5.98 -20.14
N ILE A 58 -2.79 5.58 -19.84
CA ILE A 58 -3.98 6.37 -20.16
C ILE A 58 -3.97 7.69 -19.36
N ARG A 59 -3.61 7.65 -18.08
CA ARG A 59 -3.49 8.85 -17.23
C ARG A 59 -2.44 9.82 -17.76
N ALA A 60 -1.31 9.31 -18.27
CA ALA A 60 -0.26 10.14 -18.86
C ALA A 60 -0.70 10.73 -20.22
N ALA A 61 -1.46 9.97 -21.01
CA ALA A 61 -2.02 10.44 -22.28
C ALA A 61 -3.13 11.49 -22.09
N LEU A 62 -3.95 11.34 -21.04
CA LEU A 62 -4.90 12.33 -20.57
C LEU A 62 -4.15 13.43 -19.81
N LEU A 63 -3.42 14.28 -20.55
CA LEU A 63 -2.47 15.30 -20.11
C LEU A 63 -3.00 16.33 -19.07
N HIS A 64 -4.25 16.21 -18.65
CA HIS A 64 -5.03 17.25 -18.00
C HIS A 64 -5.89 16.68 -16.86
N ALA A 65 -5.33 16.70 -15.64
CA ALA A 65 -6.02 16.26 -14.42
C ALA A 65 -7.34 17.02 -14.12
N HIS A 66 -7.56 18.17 -14.76
CA HIS A 66 -8.80 18.94 -14.66
C HIS A 66 -9.99 18.31 -15.40
N LEU A 67 -9.72 17.36 -16.32
CA LEU A 67 -10.76 16.63 -17.05
C LEU A 67 -11.38 15.50 -16.23
N PHE A 68 -10.74 15.10 -15.13
CA PHE A 68 -11.25 14.02 -14.29
C PHE A 68 -12.39 14.52 -13.43
N SER A 69 -13.50 13.77 -13.45
CA SER A 69 -14.57 13.96 -12.49
C SER A 69 -14.07 13.70 -11.07
N GLN A 70 -14.79 14.24 -10.07
CA GLN A 70 -14.48 13.99 -8.67
C GLN A 70 -14.46 12.48 -8.34
N ASP A 71 -15.38 11.72 -8.93
CA ASP A 71 -15.45 10.26 -8.73
C ASP A 71 -14.19 9.55 -9.27
N ILE A 72 -13.67 9.94 -10.43
CA ILE A 72 -12.41 9.39 -10.98
C ILE A 72 -11.23 9.76 -10.08
N HIS A 73 -11.14 11.00 -9.62
CA HIS A 73 -10.11 11.44 -8.67
C HIS A 73 -10.10 10.61 -7.40
N ILE A 74 -11.27 10.36 -6.81
CA ILE A 74 -11.39 9.51 -5.61
C ILE A 74 -10.95 8.08 -5.92
N LYS A 75 -11.37 7.49 -7.07
CA LYS A 75 -10.94 6.14 -7.47
C LYS A 75 -9.42 6.02 -7.63
N ILE A 76 -8.77 7.02 -8.24
CA ILE A 76 -7.30 7.08 -8.34
C ILE A 76 -6.67 7.06 -6.94
N GLN A 77 -7.17 7.89 -6.01
CA GLN A 77 -6.63 7.94 -4.65
C GLN A 77 -6.89 6.64 -3.87
N ILE A 78 -8.02 5.97 -4.08
CA ILE A 78 -8.29 4.65 -3.52
C ILE A 78 -7.26 3.64 -4.02
N LEU A 79 -7.03 3.57 -5.32
CA LEU A 79 -6.09 2.63 -5.92
C LEU A 79 -4.67 2.85 -5.38
N GLU A 80 -4.21 4.10 -5.42
CA GLU A 80 -2.88 4.49 -4.94
C GLU A 80 -2.68 4.15 -3.45
N PHE A 81 -3.67 4.45 -2.61
CA PHE A 81 -3.61 4.10 -1.20
C PHE A 81 -3.63 2.57 -0.98
N ALA A 82 -4.49 1.84 -1.70
CA ALA A 82 -4.61 0.39 -1.58
C ALA A 82 -3.31 -0.33 -1.98
N GLN A 83 -2.60 0.17 -3.00
CA GLN A 83 -1.30 -0.36 -3.42
C GLN A 83 -0.25 -0.21 -2.32
N ILE A 84 -0.04 1.03 -1.82
CA ILE A 84 0.96 1.29 -0.77
C ILE A 84 0.66 0.48 0.48
N PHE A 85 -0.61 0.43 0.88
CA PHE A 85 -1.07 -0.33 2.03
C PHE A 85 -0.79 -1.83 1.87
N SER A 86 -1.10 -2.39 0.71
CA SER A 86 -0.89 -3.81 0.42
C SER A 86 0.59 -4.19 0.37
N ASP A 87 1.42 -3.33 -0.21
CA ASP A 87 2.86 -3.56 -0.26
C ASP A 87 3.52 -3.44 1.12
N ASP A 88 3.02 -2.56 1.99
CA ASP A 88 3.53 -2.41 3.36
C ASP A 88 3.27 -3.66 4.19
N HIS A 89 2.06 -4.22 4.05
CA HIS A 89 1.69 -5.49 4.66
C HIS A 89 2.51 -6.68 4.15
N ARG A 90 2.81 -6.75 2.84
CA ARG A 90 3.64 -7.84 2.28
C ARG A 90 5.05 -7.85 2.86
N LEU A 91 5.67 -6.69 3.05
CA LEU A 91 7.03 -6.60 3.60
C LEU A 91 7.09 -6.95 5.09
N LEU A 92 6.09 -6.53 5.85
CA LEU A 92 5.94 -6.90 7.26
C LEU A 92 5.73 -8.42 7.43
N GLU A 93 4.95 -9.05 6.55
CA GLU A 93 4.76 -10.50 6.55
C GLU A 93 6.00 -11.28 6.09
N GLN A 94 6.70 -10.81 5.06
CA GLN A 94 7.94 -11.46 4.57
C GLN A 94 9.07 -11.40 5.59
N SER A 95 9.17 -10.34 6.39
CA SER A 95 10.13 -10.24 7.50
C SER A 95 9.88 -11.27 8.63
N ARG A 96 8.70 -11.91 8.63
CA ARG A 96 8.24 -12.84 9.67
C ARG A 96 8.39 -14.31 9.27
N ALA A 97 8.75 -14.61 8.02
CA ALA A 97 9.00 -15.98 7.59
C ALA A 97 10.26 -16.53 8.28
N PRO A 98 10.19 -17.68 8.99
CA PRO A 98 11.39 -18.29 9.54
C PRO A 98 12.30 -18.72 8.39
N ALA A 99 13.58 -18.42 8.51
CA ALA A 99 14.62 -19.05 7.72
C ALA A 99 14.68 -20.54 8.11
N THR A 100 13.75 -21.34 7.61
CA THR A 100 13.90 -22.78 7.57
C THR A 100 14.87 -23.07 6.44
N THR A 101 16.14 -23.19 6.79
CA THR A 101 17.16 -23.78 5.95
C THR A 101 16.79 -25.24 5.69
N GLU A 102 15.95 -25.48 4.69
CA GLU A 102 15.90 -26.78 4.03
C GLU A 102 17.05 -26.81 3.02
N LEU A 103 18.11 -27.51 3.41
CA LEU A 103 19.22 -27.87 2.55
C LEU A 103 18.71 -28.90 1.52
N PRO A 104 18.77 -28.66 0.21
CA PRO A 104 18.45 -29.70 -0.76
C PRO A 104 19.60 -30.73 -0.77
N GLN A 105 19.28 -31.94 -0.31
CA GLN A 105 20.03 -33.13 -0.64
C GLN A 105 19.87 -33.49 -2.13
N GLU A 106 20.84 -34.29 -2.59
CA GLU A 106 20.85 -35.09 -3.83
C GLU A 106 21.54 -34.38 -5.03
N ILE A 107 22.66 -34.89 -5.58
CA ILE A 107 22.70 -36.12 -6.39
C ILE A 107 24.14 -36.66 -6.59
N GLN A 108 24.27 -37.97 -6.33
CA GLN A 108 25.04 -39.05 -7.00
C GLN A 108 26.58 -39.25 -6.89
N ARG A 109 26.85 -40.52 -6.52
CA ARG A 109 28.06 -41.36 -6.52
C ARG A 109 28.73 -41.47 -7.90
N THR A 110 30.07 -41.58 -7.95
CA THR A 110 30.81 -42.85 -8.25
C THR A 110 32.36 -42.70 -8.22
N THR A 111 32.98 -43.46 -7.31
CA THR A 111 34.21 -44.32 -7.40
C THR A 111 35.50 -43.91 -8.14
N ASN A 112 36.62 -43.76 -7.40
CA ASN A 112 37.82 -44.65 -7.34
C ASN A 112 39.00 -43.91 -6.64
N ARG A 113 39.43 -44.31 -5.42
CA ARG A 113 40.58 -45.18 -5.06
C ARG A 113 41.94 -44.62 -5.57
N VAL A 114 42.95 -44.26 -4.75
CA VAL A 114 43.89 -45.12 -3.98
C VAL A 114 44.92 -44.25 -3.17
N GLU A 115 45.29 -44.71 -1.96
CA GLU A 115 46.54 -44.55 -1.14
C GLU A 115 47.08 -43.20 -0.56
N TYR A 116 47.50 -43.31 0.72
CA TYR A 116 48.32 -42.41 1.57
C TYR A 116 49.83 -42.80 1.51
N PRO A 117 50.82 -42.28 2.31
CA PRO A 117 50.90 -41.18 3.32
C PRO A 117 52.22 -40.31 3.31
N VAL A 118 52.37 -39.40 4.32
CA VAL A 118 53.63 -38.76 4.90
C VAL A 118 54.37 -37.73 3.99
N THR A 119 54.91 -36.54 4.35
CA THR A 119 55.54 -35.96 5.56
C THR A 119 55.66 -34.41 5.45
N GLU A 120 55.71 -33.72 6.60
CA GLU A 120 56.40 -32.45 6.94
C GLU A 120 56.60 -31.28 5.94
N ALA A 121 56.20 -30.06 6.35
CA ALA A 121 57.15 -28.97 6.66
C ALA A 121 56.47 -27.69 7.19
N ARG A 122 56.54 -27.53 8.51
CA ARG A 122 56.82 -26.29 9.27
C ARG A 122 57.15 -25.03 8.45
N ARG A 123 56.28 -24.02 8.49
CA ARG A 123 56.72 -22.61 8.62
C ARG A 123 55.85 -21.83 9.61
N ARG A 124 56.55 -21.31 10.62
CA ARG A 124 56.10 -20.38 11.64
C ARG A 124 55.64 -19.07 10.98
N SER A 125 54.51 -18.54 11.43
CA SER A 125 54.35 -17.09 11.56
C SER A 125 53.49 -16.81 12.79
N SER A 126 54.19 -16.50 13.88
CA SER A 126 53.66 -15.92 15.10
C SER A 126 53.21 -14.48 14.80
N PHE A 127 51.90 -14.22 14.83
CA PHE A 127 51.37 -12.87 14.95
C PHE A 127 50.69 -12.71 16.32
N LEU A 128 51.10 -11.65 16.99
CA LEU A 128 50.69 -11.26 18.33
C LEU A 128 49.16 -11.12 18.44
N ARG A 129 48.64 -11.60 19.58
CA ARG A 129 47.31 -11.27 20.07
C ARG A 129 47.14 -9.75 20.16
N ARG A 130 46.11 -9.22 19.50
CA ARG A 130 45.51 -7.91 19.76
C ARG A 130 44.11 -8.15 20.35
N PRO A 131 43.71 -7.47 21.44
CA PRO A 131 42.41 -7.71 22.05
C PRO A 131 41.27 -7.17 21.16
N PRO A 132 40.05 -7.69 21.33
CA PRO A 132 38.88 -7.26 20.55
C PRO A 132 38.56 -5.80 20.90
N ARG A 133 38.36 -4.96 19.88
CA ARG A 133 37.64 -3.70 20.08
C ARG A 133 36.18 -3.98 19.81
N ASP A 134 35.39 -3.77 20.85
CA ASP A 134 33.96 -3.59 20.80
C ASP A 134 33.58 -2.36 19.95
N ASP A 135 32.33 -2.39 19.47
CA ASP A 135 31.54 -1.28 18.94
C ASP A 135 31.83 -0.79 17.51
N GLU A 136 31.35 -1.55 16.51
CA GLU A 136 30.73 -0.93 15.33
C GLU A 136 29.22 -1.25 15.34
N PRO A 137 28.33 -0.24 15.48
CA PRO A 137 26.91 -0.47 15.32
C PRO A 137 26.64 -0.74 13.84
N TYR A 138 26.13 -1.93 13.57
CA TYR A 138 25.52 -2.28 12.30
C TYR A 138 24.42 -1.25 11.99
N ILE A 139 24.74 -0.21 11.22
CA ILE A 139 23.73 0.71 10.69
C ILE A 139 22.96 -0.08 9.65
N SER A 140 21.84 -0.65 10.10
CA SER A 140 20.86 -1.27 9.22
C SER A 140 20.28 -0.17 8.32
N ASN A 141 20.57 -0.26 7.03
CA ASN A 141 20.14 0.71 6.01
C ASN A 141 18.62 0.73 5.75
N GLY A 142 17.80 0.05 6.57
CA GLY A 142 16.35 -0.04 6.42
C GLY A 142 15.55 1.07 7.13
N TRP A 143 16.13 1.78 8.09
CA TRP A 143 15.37 2.70 8.96
C TRP A 143 14.84 3.99 8.30
N PRO A 144 15.59 4.68 7.40
CA PRO A 144 15.08 5.87 6.73
C PRO A 144 13.90 5.58 5.79
N LEU A 145 13.85 4.38 5.21
CA LEU A 145 12.80 3.94 4.29
C LEU A 145 11.46 3.68 5.00
N VAL A 146 11.48 3.11 6.20
CA VAL A 146 10.26 2.78 6.97
C VAL A 146 9.54 4.03 7.49
N LEU A 147 10.28 5.07 7.88
CA LEU A 147 9.72 6.34 8.34
C LEU A 147 9.00 7.09 7.23
N ASN A 148 9.63 7.19 6.05
CA ASN A 148 8.99 7.83 4.90
C ASN A 148 7.73 7.07 4.49
N ARG A 149 7.77 5.74 4.47
CA ARG A 149 6.62 4.93 4.06
C ARG A 149 5.39 5.03 4.97
N SER A 150 5.57 4.98 6.30
CA SER A 150 4.44 5.11 7.24
C SER A 150 3.79 6.49 7.16
N TYR A 151 4.61 7.51 6.90
CA TYR A 151 4.15 8.87 6.71
C TYR A 151 3.43 9.05 5.36
N ASP A 152 3.97 8.51 4.27
CA ASP A 152 3.36 8.55 2.93
C ASP A 152 1.98 7.88 2.94
N LEU A 153 1.86 6.73 3.63
CA LEU A 153 0.58 6.02 3.79
C LEU A 153 -0.45 6.88 4.53
N LEU A 154 -0.03 7.53 5.62
CA LEU A 154 -0.87 8.45 6.38
C LEU A 154 -1.29 9.66 5.53
N GLU A 155 -0.36 10.31 4.85
CA GLU A 155 -0.64 11.46 3.98
C GLU A 155 -1.65 11.12 2.88
N ARG A 156 -1.50 9.97 2.21
CA ARG A 156 -2.47 9.51 1.21
C ARG A 156 -3.83 9.20 1.81
N PHE A 157 -3.89 8.62 3.01
CA PHE A 157 -5.16 8.37 3.68
C PHE A 157 -5.90 9.66 4.03
N ILE A 158 -5.21 10.66 4.57
CA ILE A 158 -5.80 11.97 4.90
C ILE A 158 -6.29 12.65 3.61
N THR A 159 -5.49 12.60 2.54
CA THR A 159 -5.85 13.16 1.24
C THR A 159 -7.11 12.49 0.69
N LEU A 160 -7.19 11.16 0.75
CA LEU A 160 -8.37 10.39 0.35
C LEU A 160 -9.61 10.78 1.17
N CYS A 161 -9.46 10.93 2.49
CA CYS A 161 -10.55 11.36 3.35
C CYS A 161 -11.05 12.76 3.00
N HIS A 162 -10.15 13.67 2.64
CA HIS A 162 -10.52 15.00 2.20
C HIS A 162 -11.25 14.99 0.85
N ALA A 163 -10.71 14.29 -0.15
CA ALA A 163 -11.33 14.18 -1.48
C ALA A 163 -12.73 13.53 -1.42
N SER A 164 -12.98 12.71 -0.40
CA SER A 164 -14.25 12.02 -0.15
C SER A 164 -15.09 12.62 0.99
N LYS A 165 -14.84 13.86 1.43
CA LYS A 165 -15.48 14.49 2.63
C LYS A 165 -17.00 14.29 2.72
N ASN A 166 -17.72 14.35 1.59
CA ASN A 166 -19.18 14.21 1.54
C ASN A 166 -19.69 12.76 1.47
N ARG A 167 -18.79 11.78 1.37
CA ARG A 167 -19.08 10.34 1.17
C ARG A 167 -18.23 9.45 2.07
N LEU A 168 -17.67 10.00 3.15
CA LEU A 168 -16.78 9.29 4.07
C LEU A 168 -17.51 8.15 4.80
N PRO A 169 -17.02 6.90 4.69
CA PRO A 169 -17.53 5.80 5.49
C PRO A 169 -17.22 5.96 6.98
N GLU A 170 -18.00 5.27 7.82
CA GLU A 170 -17.72 5.13 9.25
C GLU A 170 -16.34 4.48 9.51
N GLY A 171 -15.76 4.74 10.68
CA GLY A 171 -14.46 4.19 11.09
C GLY A 171 -13.22 4.87 10.49
N HIS A 172 -13.39 5.82 9.57
CA HIS A 172 -12.29 6.60 8.98
C HIS A 172 -11.38 7.28 10.03
N ALA A 173 -11.97 7.87 11.07
CA ALA A 173 -11.22 8.50 12.17
C ALA A 173 -10.37 7.49 12.96
N ASP A 174 -10.88 6.28 13.22
CA ASP A 174 -10.13 5.25 13.92
C ASP A 174 -8.94 4.73 13.09
N ILE A 175 -9.12 4.63 11.76
CA ILE A 175 -8.04 4.30 10.83
C ILE A 175 -6.98 5.40 10.82
N ALA A 176 -7.39 6.68 10.75
CA ALA A 176 -6.46 7.81 10.82
C ALA A 176 -5.67 7.80 12.14
N THR A 177 -6.32 7.61 13.28
CA THR A 177 -5.66 7.52 14.59
C THR A 177 -4.63 6.38 14.62
N LYS A 178 -4.96 5.21 14.07
CA LYS A 178 -4.01 4.08 13.98
C LYS A 178 -2.82 4.38 13.08
N LEU A 179 -3.04 5.03 11.92
CA LEU A 179 -1.96 5.46 11.01
C LEU A 179 -1.04 6.50 11.68
N ILE A 180 -1.61 7.48 12.39
CA ILE A 180 -0.84 8.48 13.15
C ILE A 180 0.01 7.78 14.22
N MET A 181 -0.57 6.84 14.96
CA MET A 181 0.15 6.07 15.96
C MET A 181 1.30 5.26 15.33
N GLN A 182 1.06 4.61 14.18
CA GLN A 182 2.10 3.86 13.47
C GLN A 182 3.24 4.78 12.99
N ALA A 183 2.92 5.93 12.40
CA ALA A 183 3.92 6.92 11.98
C ALA A 183 4.73 7.45 13.18
N ALA A 184 4.08 7.79 14.29
CA ALA A 184 4.74 8.27 15.50
C ALA A 184 5.64 7.21 16.15
N LEU A 185 5.19 5.95 16.20
CA LEU A 185 6.00 4.83 16.67
C LEU A 185 7.22 4.60 15.77
N SER A 186 7.06 4.74 14.45
CA SER A 186 8.19 4.67 13.52
C SER A 186 9.19 5.81 13.77
N GLU A 187 8.71 7.03 13.96
CA GLU A 187 9.56 8.19 14.26
C GLU A 187 10.34 8.03 15.57
N CYS A 188 9.67 7.60 16.64
CA CYS A 188 10.31 7.37 17.93
C CYS A 188 11.39 6.28 17.89
N ARG A 189 11.20 5.25 17.05
CA ARG A 189 12.23 4.22 16.82
C ARG A 189 13.47 4.81 16.14
N THR A 190 13.33 5.79 15.25
CA THR A 190 14.46 6.45 14.60
C THR A 190 15.24 7.38 15.53
N ILE A 191 14.54 8.05 16.46
CA ILE A 191 15.15 8.98 17.42
C ILE A 191 15.82 8.22 18.59
N GLY A 192 15.46 6.95 18.80
CA GLY A 192 15.97 6.12 19.89
C GLY A 192 15.37 6.45 21.26
N ASN A 193 14.42 7.38 21.33
CA ASN A 193 13.76 7.79 22.56
C ASN A 193 12.45 7.04 22.74
N ARG A 194 12.43 6.05 23.64
CA ARG A 194 11.24 5.23 23.97
C ARG A 194 10.46 5.73 25.20
N SER A 195 10.73 6.94 25.68
CA SER A 195 9.98 7.50 26.80
C SER A 195 8.56 7.91 26.39
N ARG A 196 7.64 7.96 27.35
CA ARG A 196 6.26 8.45 27.15
C ARG A 196 6.23 9.88 26.60
N ASP A 197 7.14 10.73 27.06
CA ASP A 197 7.29 12.10 26.58
C ASP A 197 7.85 12.14 25.15
N GLY A 198 8.76 11.22 24.81
CA GLY A 198 9.24 11.03 23.43
C GLY A 198 8.11 10.65 22.47
N TYR A 199 7.22 9.74 22.85
CA TYR A 199 6.06 9.38 22.03
C TYR A 199 5.13 10.56 21.75
N ARG A 200 4.80 11.35 22.77
CA ARG A 200 4.00 12.56 22.62
C ARG A 200 4.64 13.54 21.64
N GLU A 201 5.95 13.73 21.74
CA GLU A 201 6.70 14.58 20.82
C GLU A 201 6.68 14.05 19.37
N CYS A 202 6.86 12.74 19.17
CA CYS A 202 6.72 12.11 17.85
C CYS A 202 5.32 12.33 17.26
N VAL A 203 4.25 12.14 18.04
CA VAL A 203 2.87 12.41 17.59
C VAL A 203 2.72 13.87 17.16
N HIS A 204 3.22 14.82 17.96
CA HIS A 204 3.19 16.24 17.58
C HIS A 204 3.96 16.52 16.30
N ARG A 205 5.15 15.94 16.12
CA ARG A 205 5.96 16.10 14.90
C ARG A 205 5.26 15.56 13.66
N VAL A 206 4.66 14.36 13.74
CA VAL A 206 3.86 13.77 12.65
C VAL A 206 2.70 14.70 12.27
N ILE A 207 1.94 15.18 13.26
CA ILE A 207 0.80 16.09 13.02
C ILE A 207 1.26 17.41 12.42
N GLU A 208 2.33 18.00 12.94
CA GLU A 208 2.90 19.23 12.41
C GLU A 208 3.40 19.06 10.98
N ARG A 209 3.99 17.90 10.66
CA ARG A 209 4.41 17.59 9.30
C ARG A 209 3.20 17.47 8.37
N LEU A 210 2.11 16.83 8.81
CA LEU A 210 0.85 16.73 8.03
C LEU A 210 0.22 18.09 7.76
N ARG A 211 0.35 19.03 8.69
CA ARG A 211 -0.10 20.42 8.51
C ARG A 211 0.80 21.19 7.55
N LYS A 212 2.09 20.86 7.47
CA LYS A 212 3.09 21.59 6.67
C LYS A 212 3.27 21.06 5.25
N THR A 213 2.52 20.06 4.83
CA THR A 213 2.61 19.51 3.46
C THR A 213 2.46 20.61 2.40
N SER A 214 3.36 20.62 1.42
CA SER A 214 3.74 21.76 0.57
C SER A 214 2.66 22.36 -0.36
N ASN A 215 1.41 21.91 -0.29
CA ASN A 215 0.30 22.49 -1.05
C ASN A 215 -0.58 23.29 -0.09
N SER A 216 -0.59 24.63 -0.21
CA SER A 216 -1.28 25.52 0.74
C SER A 216 -2.78 25.21 0.89
N GLY A 217 -3.44 24.73 -0.17
CA GLY A 217 -4.84 24.27 -0.11
C GLY A 217 -5.02 22.94 0.65
N ILE A 218 -4.06 22.02 0.53
CA ILE A 218 -4.10 20.71 1.22
C ILE A 218 -3.76 20.88 2.71
N SER A 219 -2.86 21.79 3.05
CA SER A 219 -2.49 22.12 4.44
C SER A 219 -3.68 22.57 5.30
N GLN A 220 -4.54 23.44 4.76
CA GLN A 220 -5.74 23.91 5.46
C GLN A 220 -6.78 22.79 5.62
N ALA A 221 -6.99 22.01 4.55
CA ALA A 221 -7.88 20.86 4.55
C ALA A 221 -7.46 19.77 5.56
N ASN A 222 -6.17 19.46 5.62
CA ASN A 222 -5.59 18.54 6.60
C ASN A 222 -5.80 19.04 8.02
N THR A 223 -5.64 20.34 8.24
CA THR A 223 -5.86 20.96 9.56
C THR A 223 -7.32 20.84 10.00
N GLU A 224 -8.27 21.10 9.09
CA GLU A 224 -9.70 20.92 9.35
C GLU A 224 -10.02 19.46 9.69
N TYR A 225 -9.57 18.50 8.86
CA TYR A 225 -9.82 17.08 9.07
C TYR A 225 -9.22 16.55 10.39
N LEU A 226 -7.98 16.93 10.69
CA LEU A 226 -7.30 16.52 11.93
C LEU A 226 -7.95 17.10 13.19
N SER A 227 -8.70 18.21 13.08
CA SER A 227 -9.45 18.76 14.22
C SER A 227 -10.61 17.85 14.68
N TYR A 228 -11.14 17.02 13.79
CA TYR A 228 -12.22 16.08 14.08
C TYR A 228 -11.74 14.73 14.62
N ILE A 229 -10.45 14.44 14.53
CA ILE A 229 -9.88 13.15 14.94
C ILE A 229 -9.43 13.20 16.40
N ARG A 230 -9.70 12.13 17.15
CA ARG A 230 -9.10 11.93 18.47
C ARG A 230 -7.62 11.57 18.30
N LEU A 231 -6.75 12.50 18.68
CA LEU A 231 -5.31 12.32 18.60
C LEU A 231 -4.83 11.30 19.64
N PRO A 232 -3.97 10.33 19.27
CA PRO A 232 -3.47 9.31 20.19
C PRO A 232 -2.30 9.88 21.01
N ILE A 233 -2.61 10.81 21.90
CA ILE A 233 -1.63 11.58 22.68
C ILE A 233 -0.97 10.73 23.78
N ASP A 234 -1.67 9.71 24.27
CA ASP A 234 -1.12 8.74 25.22
C ASP A 234 -0.54 7.53 24.49
N PRO A 235 0.63 7.03 24.91
CA PRO A 235 1.17 5.81 24.34
C PRO A 235 0.22 4.64 24.65
N PRO A 236 0.09 3.67 23.73
CA PRO A 236 -0.62 2.44 24.03
C PRO A 236 -0.01 1.82 25.31
N PRO A 237 -0.83 1.28 26.23
CA PRO A 237 -0.34 0.71 27.47
C PRO A 237 0.66 -0.40 27.15
N ASP A 238 1.92 -0.19 27.52
CA ASP A 238 3.01 -1.11 27.23
C ASP A 238 2.79 -2.40 28.03
N GLY A 239 2.61 -3.51 27.31
CA GLY A 239 2.87 -4.84 27.85
C GLY A 239 4.32 -4.89 28.28
N THR A 240 4.52 -5.20 29.54
CA THR A 240 5.79 -5.23 30.24
C THR A 240 6.84 -6.01 29.43
N ARG A 241 8.00 -5.37 29.21
CA ARG A 241 9.35 -5.94 29.13
C ARG A 241 9.41 -7.46 28.81
N GLU A 242 9.93 -7.77 27.60
CA GLU A 242 10.42 -9.07 27.08
C GLU A 242 9.58 -9.74 25.96
N ALA A 243 9.96 -9.49 24.70
CA ALA A 243 10.23 -10.48 23.64
C ALA A 243 10.38 -9.76 22.27
N PRO A 244 11.30 -10.15 21.37
CA PRO A 244 11.44 -9.56 20.03
C PRO A 244 10.27 -9.82 19.06
N GLN A 245 9.15 -10.38 19.52
CA GLN A 245 8.07 -10.86 18.66
C GLN A 245 6.72 -10.62 19.34
N ARG A 246 6.06 -9.53 18.98
CA ARG A 246 4.58 -9.41 18.91
C ARG A 246 4.21 -8.04 18.33
N ILE A 247 4.46 -7.90 17.03
CA ILE A 247 3.77 -6.93 16.16
C ILE A 247 2.33 -7.46 15.95
N SER A 248 1.55 -7.54 17.04
CA SER A 248 0.17 -8.07 17.03
C SER A 248 -0.87 -6.98 16.76
N HIS A 249 -0.47 -5.70 16.69
CA HIS A 249 -1.37 -4.57 16.49
C HIS A 249 -1.74 -4.30 15.02
N ILE A 250 -1.11 -5.01 14.08
CA ILE A 250 -1.33 -4.86 12.63
C ILE A 250 -2.52 -5.72 12.14
N ASN A 251 -2.90 -6.78 12.87
CA ASN A 251 -3.95 -7.72 12.44
C ASN A 251 -5.36 -7.11 12.38
N GLY A 252 -5.64 -6.03 13.12
CA GLY A 252 -6.95 -5.37 13.11
C GLY A 252 -7.06 -4.19 12.14
N MET A 253 -5.97 -3.81 11.48
CA MET A 253 -5.94 -2.63 10.62
C MET A 253 -6.26 -2.96 9.17
N ALA A 254 -5.67 -4.03 8.62
CA ALA A 254 -5.98 -4.49 7.27
C ALA A 254 -7.47 -4.75 7.03
N PRO A 255 -8.20 -5.48 7.90
CA PRO A 255 -9.64 -5.67 7.72
C PRO A 255 -10.42 -4.35 7.78
N ALA A 256 -10.05 -3.43 8.69
CA ALA A 256 -10.72 -2.14 8.81
C ALA A 256 -10.50 -1.26 7.58
N VAL A 257 -9.27 -1.21 7.07
CA VAL A 257 -8.92 -0.50 5.83
C VAL A 257 -9.65 -1.10 4.63
N HIS A 258 -9.70 -2.43 4.53
CA HIS A 258 -10.41 -3.12 3.46
C HIS A 258 -11.91 -2.81 3.46
N VAL A 259 -12.55 -2.89 4.62
CA VAL A 259 -13.97 -2.54 4.80
C VAL A 259 -14.21 -1.07 4.47
N PHE A 260 -13.34 -0.17 4.93
CA PHE A 260 -13.42 1.26 4.61
C PHE A 260 -13.35 1.51 3.10
N LEU A 261 -12.35 0.97 2.41
CA LEU A 261 -12.18 1.15 0.97
C LEU A 261 -13.34 0.54 0.17
N THR A 262 -13.80 -0.64 0.57
CA THR A 262 -14.96 -1.30 -0.04
C THR A 262 -16.23 -0.46 0.13
N ASN A 263 -16.46 0.09 1.32
CA ASN A 263 -17.61 0.95 1.58
C ASN A 263 -17.50 2.28 0.83
N LEU A 264 -16.32 2.86 0.74
CA LEU A 264 -16.11 4.08 -0.04
C LEU A 264 -16.41 3.83 -1.53
N MET A 265 -15.90 2.74 -2.11
CA MET A 265 -16.19 2.36 -3.50
C MET A 265 -17.69 2.22 -3.80
N LYS A 266 -18.50 1.72 -2.84
CA LYS A 266 -19.96 1.61 -2.99
C LYS A 266 -20.68 2.96 -3.06
N THR A 267 -20.06 4.04 -2.59
CA THR A 267 -20.62 5.40 -2.67
C THR A 267 -20.31 6.11 -3.99
N LEU A 268 -19.44 5.52 -4.81
CA LEU A 268 -19.02 6.08 -6.10
C LEU A 268 -19.87 5.52 -7.23
N ASN A 269 -20.00 6.30 -8.31
CA ASN A 269 -20.77 5.88 -9.46
C ASN A 269 -20.07 4.70 -10.16
N PRO A 270 -20.81 3.63 -10.50
CA PRO A 270 -20.24 2.55 -11.29
C PRO A 270 -19.93 3.05 -12.71
N PRO A 271 -18.81 2.63 -13.33
CA PRO A 271 -18.46 3.04 -14.67
C PRO A 271 -19.49 2.56 -15.69
N ILE A 272 -19.78 3.37 -16.70
CA ILE A 272 -20.78 3.06 -17.73
C ILE A 272 -20.49 1.73 -18.41
N LEU A 273 -19.22 1.45 -18.72
CA LEU A 273 -18.81 0.18 -19.34
C LEU A 273 -19.14 -1.04 -18.47
N LEU A 274 -18.99 -0.93 -17.14
CA LEU A 274 -19.35 -2.01 -16.22
C LEU A 274 -20.87 -2.17 -16.08
N GLN A 275 -21.63 -1.07 -16.20
CA GLN A 275 -23.09 -1.10 -16.21
C GLN A 275 -23.62 -1.79 -17.47
N LEU A 276 -23.01 -1.52 -18.63
CA LEU A 276 -23.28 -2.19 -19.91
C LEU A 276 -23.01 -3.70 -19.82
N GLU A 277 -21.87 -4.10 -19.25
CA GLU A 277 -21.52 -5.50 -19.03
C GLU A 277 -22.57 -6.22 -18.17
N ARG A 278 -23.12 -5.53 -17.16
CA ARG A 278 -24.18 -6.06 -16.27
C ARG A 278 -25.59 -6.03 -16.87
N GLY A 279 -25.74 -5.46 -18.06
CA GLY A 279 -27.01 -5.36 -18.79
C GLY A 279 -28.01 -4.37 -18.19
N LYS A 280 -27.55 -3.39 -17.41
CA LYS A 280 -28.41 -2.32 -16.89
C LYS A 280 -27.65 -1.01 -16.75
N LEU A 281 -27.95 -0.06 -17.62
CA LEU A 281 -27.50 1.32 -17.51
C LEU A 281 -28.33 2.10 -16.48
N GLY A 282 -27.68 3.00 -15.75
CA GLY A 282 -28.29 3.90 -14.79
C GLY A 282 -29.35 4.77 -15.48
N GLY A 283 -30.52 4.86 -14.86
CA GLY A 283 -31.66 5.58 -15.44
C GLY A 283 -32.48 4.80 -16.47
N LEU A 284 -32.05 3.61 -16.89
CA LEU A 284 -32.78 2.74 -17.82
C LEU A 284 -33.20 1.42 -17.16
N SER A 285 -34.30 0.84 -17.65
CA SER A 285 -34.64 -0.56 -17.44
C SER A 285 -33.68 -1.48 -18.22
N ARG A 286 -33.74 -2.79 -17.93
CA ARG A 286 -32.94 -3.78 -18.65
C ARG A 286 -33.36 -3.87 -20.11
N GLU A 287 -34.67 -3.75 -20.36
CA GLU A 287 -35.28 -3.77 -21.68
C GLU A 287 -34.84 -2.56 -22.50
N GLU A 288 -34.89 -1.35 -21.92
CA GLU A 288 -34.39 -0.14 -22.59
C GLU A 288 -32.87 -0.21 -22.83
N THR A 289 -32.12 -0.76 -21.88
CA THR A 289 -30.67 -0.97 -22.05
C THR A 289 -30.39 -1.92 -23.22
N GLN A 290 -31.15 -3.01 -23.35
CA GLN A 290 -30.99 -3.96 -24.47
C GLN A 290 -31.37 -3.32 -25.81
N GLN A 291 -32.48 -2.57 -25.87
CA GLN A 291 -32.86 -1.83 -27.07
C GLN A 291 -31.79 -0.83 -27.50
N LEU A 292 -31.16 -0.14 -26.54
CA LEU A 292 -30.06 0.77 -26.82
C LEU A 292 -28.85 0.01 -27.38
N LYS A 293 -28.47 -1.10 -26.75
CA LYS A 293 -27.37 -1.96 -27.21
C LYS A 293 -27.59 -2.45 -28.65
N ASP A 294 -28.78 -2.99 -28.94
CA ASP A 294 -29.15 -3.46 -30.29
C ASP A 294 -29.06 -2.33 -31.33
N LYS A 295 -29.46 -1.11 -30.95
CA LYS A 295 -29.41 0.07 -31.82
C LYS A 295 -27.99 0.52 -32.15
N VAL A 296 -27.03 0.35 -31.23
CA VAL A 296 -25.63 0.75 -31.42
C VAL A 296 -24.71 -0.41 -31.81
N GLY A 297 -25.25 -1.63 -31.93
CA GLY A 297 -24.51 -2.83 -32.37
C GLY A 297 -23.65 -3.49 -31.28
N LEU A 298 -24.09 -3.47 -30.02
CA LEU A 298 -23.42 -4.06 -28.84
C LEU A 298 -24.14 -5.29 -28.26
#